data_AF-A0A8C9XJI3-F1
#
_entry.id   AF-A0A8C9XJI3-F1
#
_cell.length_a   1.000
_cell.length_b   1.000
_cell.length_c   1.000
_cell.angle_alpha   90.00
_cell.angle_beta   90.00
_cell.angle_gamma   90.00
#
_symmetry.space_group_name_H-M   'P 1'
#
loop_
_entity.id
_entity.type
_entity.pdbx_description
1 polymer ?
#
loop_
_entity_poly.entity_id
_entity_poly.type
_entity_poly.pdbx_seq_one_letter_code
_entity_poly.pdbx_strand_id
1 'polypeptide(L)'
;MLCSQRVALPRRVARLYPAYGLYLYGEGLYAQETRSLKLTGAPVLFLPGNAGSYKQARSLGSVALRKAENMEGGLHFNVFTVDFNEELVALYGGSLLRQTHFLHESIKAILRLYKHLKTPPQSVVLVGHSMGGVVARALFTLPRFNTNLVSLIITQASPHLAPVLALDPYLLDFYSAVRQKWVNNAKKLRNVTVLSVGGGYRDYQVRSGLTSLPCPPADPNKLSLVATAVPRTWVSTDHLSIVWCKELVLATVRAFFDLIDPQTRQFTVNPEKKMAVLNHHFIRHPVRMLGETQDTSISISGERGTLSKQTHCASRLR
;
A
#
# COMPACT_ATOMS: atom_id res chain seq x y z
N MET A 1 -6.30 -4.30 -20.52
CA MET A 1 -7.61 -4.18 -19.84
C MET A 1 -7.38 -4.42 -18.35
N LEU A 2 -8.01 -3.68 -17.44
CA LEU A 2 -7.89 -3.95 -15.99
C LEU A 2 -8.74 -5.19 -15.65
N CYS A 3 -8.14 -6.24 -15.10
CA CYS A 3 -8.84 -7.48 -14.77
C CYS A 3 -8.88 -7.66 -13.25
N SER A 4 -9.89 -7.07 -12.61
CA SER A 4 -10.12 -7.20 -11.17
C SER A 4 -10.96 -8.45 -10.87
N GLN A 5 -10.34 -9.50 -10.33
CA GLN A 5 -11.03 -10.74 -9.97
C GLN A 5 -11.76 -10.55 -8.63
N ARG A 6 -13.08 -10.72 -8.59
CA ARG A 6 -13.85 -10.63 -7.33
C ARG A 6 -13.52 -11.81 -6.41
N VAL A 7 -13.22 -11.51 -5.14
CA VAL A 7 -12.98 -12.51 -4.10
C VAL A 7 -14.32 -12.90 -3.47
N ALA A 8 -14.59 -14.20 -3.41
CA ALA A 8 -15.80 -14.71 -2.78
C ALA A 8 -15.77 -14.50 -1.25
N LEU A 9 -16.71 -13.71 -0.74
CA LEU A 9 -16.88 -13.48 0.69
C LEU A 9 -17.81 -14.54 1.31
N PRO A 10 -17.68 -14.87 2.62
CA PRO A 10 -18.61 -15.77 3.30
C PRO A 10 -20.05 -15.27 3.16
N ARG A 11 -21.02 -16.16 2.95
CA ARG A 11 -22.45 -15.82 2.72
C ARG A 11 -23.01 -14.79 3.72
N ARG A 12 -22.65 -14.90 5.00
CA ARG A 12 -23.04 -13.93 6.06
C ARG A 12 -22.50 -12.52 5.81
N VAL A 13 -21.25 -12.39 5.36
CA VAL A 13 -20.60 -11.11 5.05
C VAL A 13 -21.21 -10.52 3.78
N ALA A 14 -21.34 -11.31 2.71
CA ALA A 14 -21.96 -10.88 1.46
C ALA A 14 -23.40 -10.36 1.67
N ARG A 15 -24.19 -10.99 2.56
CA ARG A 15 -25.54 -10.53 2.92
C ARG A 15 -25.56 -9.24 3.76
N LEU A 16 -24.54 -8.99 4.59
CA LEU A 16 -24.46 -7.81 5.44
C LEU A 16 -23.92 -6.57 4.69
N TYR A 17 -23.11 -6.81 3.65
CA TYR A 17 -22.48 -5.79 2.82
C TYR A 17 -22.71 -6.07 1.32
N PRO A 18 -23.97 -6.12 0.84
CA PRO A 18 -24.28 -6.53 -0.54
C PRO A 18 -23.72 -5.57 -1.60
N ALA A 19 -23.60 -4.28 -1.25
CA ALA A 19 -23.04 -3.24 -2.11
C ALA A 19 -21.50 -3.22 -2.14
N TYR A 20 -20.82 -3.85 -1.16
CA TYR A 20 -19.36 -3.78 -1.07
C TYR A 20 -18.68 -4.96 -1.78
N GLY A 21 -17.45 -4.73 -2.22
CA GLY A 21 -16.63 -5.70 -2.95
C GLY A 21 -15.23 -5.83 -2.38
N LEU A 22 -14.67 -7.03 -2.52
CA LEU A 22 -13.24 -7.29 -2.38
C LEU A 22 -12.75 -7.86 -3.70
N TYR A 23 -11.69 -7.29 -4.25
CA TYR A 23 -11.13 -7.70 -5.54
C TYR A 23 -9.62 -7.92 -5.42
N LEU A 24 -9.11 -8.90 -6.16
CA LEU A 24 -7.70 -9.03 -6.48
C LEU A 24 -7.43 -8.25 -7.77
N TYR A 25 -6.43 -7.37 -7.77
CA TYR A 25 -5.94 -6.72 -8.98
C TYR A 25 -5.12 -7.71 -9.81
N GLY A 26 -5.36 -7.74 -11.12
CA GLY A 26 -4.48 -8.38 -12.09
C GLY A 26 -4.55 -7.72 -13.47
N GLU A 27 -3.51 -7.95 -14.27
CA GLU A 27 -3.48 -7.67 -15.71
C GLU A 27 -2.68 -8.75 -16.44
N GLY A 28 -2.82 -8.85 -17.76
CA GLY A 28 -2.07 -9.79 -18.60
C GLY A 28 -2.24 -11.27 -18.21
N LEU A 29 -1.13 -12.03 -18.26
CA LEU A 29 -1.06 -13.45 -17.89
C LEU A 29 -1.36 -13.68 -16.41
N TYR A 30 -0.86 -12.82 -15.52
CA TYR A 30 -1.09 -12.92 -14.08
C TYR A 30 -2.59 -12.90 -13.73
N ALA A 31 -3.41 -12.15 -14.46
CA ALA A 31 -4.87 -12.17 -14.29
C ALA A 31 -5.54 -13.48 -14.72
N GLN A 32 -4.90 -14.29 -15.57
CA GLN A 32 -5.37 -15.61 -15.99
C GLN A 32 -4.96 -16.69 -14.97
N GLU A 33 -3.70 -16.65 -14.54
CA GLU A 33 -3.12 -17.56 -13.54
C GLU A 33 -3.86 -17.45 -12.19
N THR A 34 -4.13 -16.23 -11.74
CA THR A 34 -4.76 -15.97 -10.44
C THR A 34 -6.28 -16.13 -10.41
N ARG A 35 -6.94 -16.54 -11.52
CA ARG A 35 -8.40 -16.79 -11.56
C ARG A 35 -8.88 -17.77 -10.49
N SER A 36 -8.06 -18.77 -10.16
CA SER A 36 -8.36 -19.78 -9.14
C SER A 36 -8.16 -19.31 -7.70
N LEU A 37 -7.64 -18.09 -7.48
CA LEU A 37 -7.25 -17.53 -6.18
C LEU A 37 -6.30 -18.42 -5.36
N LYS A 38 -5.49 -19.26 -6.03
CA LYS A 38 -4.31 -19.93 -5.46
C LYS A 38 -3.14 -18.95 -5.45
N LEU A 39 -2.96 -18.24 -4.34
CA LEU A 39 -2.06 -17.09 -4.23
C LEU A 39 -0.85 -17.39 -3.34
N THR A 40 0.33 -16.89 -3.74
CA THR A 40 1.63 -17.16 -3.08
C THR A 40 2.44 -15.90 -2.74
N GLY A 41 2.02 -14.72 -3.23
CA GLY A 41 2.67 -13.44 -2.96
C GLY A 41 2.22 -12.81 -1.64
N ALA A 42 2.93 -11.76 -1.21
CA ALA A 42 2.58 -11.07 0.03
C ALA A 42 1.31 -10.22 -0.14
N PRO A 43 0.33 -10.28 0.80
CA PRO A 43 -0.94 -9.59 0.65
C PRO A 43 -0.83 -8.09 0.99
N VAL A 44 -1.20 -7.25 0.02
CA VAL A 44 -1.37 -5.80 0.19
C VAL A 44 -2.83 -5.45 -0.10
N LEU A 45 -3.49 -4.66 0.74
CA LEU A 45 -4.88 -4.24 0.53
C LEU A 45 -4.96 -2.71 0.38
N PHE A 46 -5.38 -2.29 -0.81
CA PHE A 46 -5.68 -0.89 -1.11
C PHE A 46 -7.10 -0.51 -0.65
N LEU A 47 -7.24 0.69 -0.10
CA LEU A 47 -8.48 1.24 0.44
C LEU A 47 -8.75 2.61 -0.21
N PRO A 48 -9.78 2.74 -1.05
CA PRO A 48 -10.07 3.99 -1.74
C PRO A 48 -10.67 5.05 -0.80
N GLY A 49 -10.69 6.29 -1.29
CA GLY A 49 -11.22 7.46 -0.59
C GLY A 49 -12.73 7.66 -0.71
N ASN A 50 -13.18 8.84 -0.30
CA ASN A 50 -14.54 9.36 -0.56
C ASN A 50 -14.82 9.38 -2.07
N ALA A 51 -15.96 8.83 -2.50
CA ALA A 51 -16.27 8.60 -3.93
C ALA A 51 -15.16 7.85 -4.70
N GLY A 52 -14.30 7.11 -3.99
CA GLY A 52 -13.11 6.51 -4.55
C GLY A 52 -13.40 5.16 -5.18
N SER A 53 -13.15 5.05 -6.48
CA SER A 53 -13.27 3.77 -7.19
C SER A 53 -12.14 2.82 -6.78
N TYR A 54 -12.46 1.55 -6.53
CA TYR A 54 -11.50 0.48 -6.22
C TYR A 54 -10.37 0.36 -7.27
N LYS A 55 -10.61 0.87 -8.48
CA LYS A 55 -9.67 0.96 -9.62
C LYS A 55 -8.45 1.86 -9.34
N GLN A 56 -8.49 2.73 -8.32
CA GLN A 56 -7.35 3.53 -7.86
C GLN A 56 -6.11 2.68 -7.52
N ALA A 57 -6.31 1.42 -7.10
CA ALA A 57 -5.23 0.46 -6.84
C ALA A 57 -4.38 0.10 -8.08
N ARG A 58 -4.82 0.45 -9.30
CA ARG A 58 -4.17 0.07 -10.57
C ARG A 58 -2.69 0.45 -10.64
N SER A 59 -2.33 1.67 -10.25
CA SER A 59 -0.95 2.15 -10.38
C SER A 59 -0.01 1.40 -9.44
N LEU A 60 -0.44 1.17 -8.20
CA LEU A 60 0.28 0.34 -7.23
C LEU A 60 0.44 -1.10 -7.74
N GLY A 61 -0.66 -1.70 -8.21
CA GLY A 61 -0.65 -3.07 -8.73
C GLY A 61 0.23 -3.27 -9.98
N SER A 62 0.09 -2.40 -10.99
CA SER A 62 0.85 -2.51 -12.24
C SER A 62 2.36 -2.34 -12.01
N VAL A 63 2.76 -1.36 -11.19
CA VAL A 63 4.18 -1.14 -10.87
C VAL A 63 4.73 -2.28 -9.99
N ALA A 64 3.93 -2.83 -9.08
CA ALA A 64 4.30 -4.00 -8.29
C ALA A 64 4.53 -5.26 -9.15
N LEU A 65 3.63 -5.56 -10.09
CA LEU A 65 3.79 -6.69 -11.03
C LEU A 65 5.02 -6.52 -11.91
N ARG A 66 5.19 -5.37 -12.57
CA ARG A 66 6.35 -5.10 -13.44
C ARG A 66 7.70 -5.15 -12.71
N LYS A 67 7.74 -4.74 -11.44
CA LYS A 67 8.97 -4.91 -10.65
C LYS A 67 9.18 -6.38 -10.26
N ALA A 68 8.12 -7.14 -9.95
CA ALA A 68 8.21 -8.57 -9.66
C ALA A 68 8.73 -9.41 -10.83
N GLU A 69 8.40 -9.05 -12.08
CA GLU A 69 8.94 -9.70 -13.30
C GLU A 69 10.48 -9.68 -13.35
N ASN A 70 11.11 -8.70 -12.69
CA ASN A 70 12.57 -8.53 -12.61
C ASN A 70 13.16 -9.00 -11.26
N MET A 71 12.40 -9.74 -10.44
CA MET A 71 12.86 -10.21 -9.12
C MET A 71 13.08 -11.72 -9.12
N GLU A 72 14.26 -12.12 -8.65
CA GLU A 72 14.57 -13.53 -8.43
C GLU A 72 13.64 -14.20 -7.40
N GLY A 73 13.54 -15.54 -7.48
CA GLY A 73 12.76 -16.34 -6.53
C GLY A 73 11.23 -16.19 -6.63
N GLY A 74 10.71 -15.43 -7.60
CA GLY A 74 9.27 -15.23 -7.81
C GLY A 74 8.60 -14.35 -6.75
N LEU A 75 9.38 -13.47 -6.10
CA LEU A 75 8.89 -12.53 -5.10
C LEU A 75 7.93 -11.51 -5.73
N HIS A 76 6.68 -11.51 -5.28
CA HIS A 76 5.64 -10.61 -5.78
C HIS A 76 4.60 -10.28 -4.69
N PHE A 77 3.75 -9.31 -4.99
CA PHE A 77 2.62 -8.92 -4.13
C PHE A 77 1.31 -9.32 -4.78
N ASN A 78 0.36 -9.81 -3.97
CA ASN A 78 -1.03 -9.90 -4.41
C ASN A 78 -1.73 -8.64 -3.90
N VAL A 79 -1.93 -7.68 -4.80
CA VAL A 79 -2.59 -6.41 -4.49
C VAL A 79 -4.10 -6.60 -4.56
N PHE A 80 -4.75 -6.55 -3.40
CA PHE A 80 -6.19 -6.50 -3.26
C PHE A 80 -6.68 -5.06 -3.20
N THR A 81 -7.96 -4.85 -3.46
CA THR A 81 -8.63 -3.55 -3.34
C THR A 81 -10.05 -3.74 -2.83
N VAL A 82 -10.49 -2.84 -1.94
CA VAL A 82 -11.88 -2.78 -1.49
C VAL A 82 -12.68 -1.85 -2.39
N ASP A 83 -13.92 -2.24 -2.66
CA ASP A 83 -14.96 -1.40 -3.21
C ASP A 83 -15.98 -1.09 -2.10
N PHE A 84 -16.07 0.18 -1.72
CA PHE A 84 -17.02 0.70 -0.75
C PHE A 84 -18.28 1.30 -1.42
N ASN A 85 -18.60 0.89 -2.65
CA ASN A 85 -19.74 1.42 -3.44
C ASN A 85 -19.66 2.95 -3.63
N GLU A 86 -18.45 3.49 -3.73
CA GLU A 86 -18.14 4.90 -3.97
C GLU A 86 -18.91 5.87 -3.02
N GLU A 87 -19.17 5.44 -1.77
CA GLU A 87 -19.92 6.22 -0.77
C GLU A 87 -19.27 7.58 -0.42
N LEU A 88 -20.11 8.58 -0.16
CA LEU A 88 -19.73 9.98 0.14
C LEU A 88 -19.32 10.21 1.60
N VAL A 89 -18.36 9.42 2.09
CA VAL A 89 -17.91 9.41 3.49
C VAL A 89 -17.18 10.66 4.00
N ALA A 90 -16.83 11.60 3.13
CA ALA A 90 -16.34 12.92 3.55
C ALA A 90 -17.48 13.87 3.95
N LEU A 91 -18.73 13.54 3.63
CA LEU A 91 -19.92 14.34 3.92
C LEU A 91 -20.82 13.70 4.99
N TYR A 92 -20.80 12.37 5.12
CA TYR A 92 -21.61 11.61 6.07
C TYR A 92 -20.79 10.49 6.73
N GLY A 93 -20.67 10.53 8.06
CA GLY A 93 -19.89 9.59 8.85
C GLY A 93 -20.60 8.27 9.14
N GLY A 94 -21.92 8.19 8.95
CA GLY A 94 -22.72 7.01 9.36
C GLY A 94 -22.34 5.69 8.67
N SER A 95 -21.69 5.70 7.50
CA SER A 95 -21.17 4.47 6.87
C SER A 95 -19.72 4.15 7.21
N LEU A 96 -18.95 5.04 7.85
CA LEU A 96 -17.53 4.79 8.17
C LEU A 96 -17.32 3.60 9.10
N LEU A 97 -18.21 3.41 10.08
CA LEU A 97 -18.20 2.22 10.94
C LEU A 97 -18.50 0.94 10.13
N ARG A 98 -19.44 1.02 9.17
CA ARG A 98 -19.80 -0.09 8.27
C ARG A 98 -18.62 -0.48 7.38
N GLN A 99 -17.93 0.49 6.79
CA GLN A 99 -16.70 0.29 6.01
C GLN A 99 -15.58 -0.31 6.86
N THR A 100 -15.41 0.15 8.10
CA THR A 100 -14.42 -0.38 9.05
C THR A 100 -14.67 -1.85 9.39
N HIS A 101 -15.93 -2.24 9.62
CA HIS A 101 -16.29 -3.65 9.82
C HIS A 101 -16.10 -4.50 8.54
N PHE A 102 -16.45 -3.98 7.37
CA PHE A 102 -16.23 -4.68 6.10
C PHE A 102 -14.75 -4.91 5.82
N LEU A 103 -13.90 -3.94 6.14
CA LEU A 103 -12.45 -4.05 6.03
C LEU A 103 -11.90 -5.16 6.94
N HIS A 104 -12.40 -5.27 8.17
CA HIS A 104 -12.04 -6.36 9.08
C HIS A 104 -12.42 -7.74 8.53
N GLU A 105 -13.61 -7.89 7.92
CA GLU A 105 -13.99 -9.13 7.24
C GLU A 105 -13.22 -9.39 5.94
N SER A 106 -12.82 -8.34 5.22
CA SER A 106 -11.97 -8.43 4.03
C SER A 106 -10.57 -8.94 4.36
N ILE A 107 -9.94 -8.45 5.44
CA ILE A 107 -8.65 -8.96 5.92
C ILE A 107 -8.75 -10.45 6.28
N LYS A 108 -9.84 -10.88 6.96
CA LYS A 108 -10.08 -12.31 7.23
C LYS A 108 -10.29 -13.12 5.95
N ALA A 109 -10.95 -12.58 4.94
CA ALA A 109 -11.15 -13.25 3.66
C ALA A 109 -9.82 -13.44 2.91
N ILE A 110 -8.99 -12.39 2.83
CA ILE A 110 -7.64 -12.43 2.23
C ILE A 110 -6.79 -13.51 2.90
N LEU A 111 -6.64 -13.46 4.22
CA LEU A 111 -5.78 -14.42 4.96
C LEU A 111 -6.29 -15.87 4.85
N ARG A 112 -7.59 -16.09 4.60
CA ARG A 112 -8.12 -17.45 4.33
C ARG A 112 -7.66 -18.02 2.98
N LEU A 113 -7.44 -17.18 1.96
CA LEU A 113 -6.97 -17.65 0.64
C LEU A 113 -5.62 -18.37 0.76
N TYR A 114 -4.74 -17.91 1.65
CA TYR A 114 -3.39 -18.44 1.82
C TYR A 114 -3.28 -19.66 2.74
N LYS A 115 -4.37 -20.19 3.31
CA LYS A 115 -4.32 -21.36 4.22
C LYS A 115 -3.71 -22.62 3.63
N HIS A 116 -3.58 -22.68 2.30
CA HIS A 116 -2.95 -23.79 1.57
C HIS A 116 -1.41 -23.72 1.57
N LEU A 117 -0.81 -22.60 1.99
CA LEU A 117 0.65 -22.46 2.09
C LEU A 117 1.18 -23.11 3.38
N LYS A 118 2.39 -23.67 3.31
CA LYS A 118 3.13 -24.20 4.48
C LYS A 118 3.37 -23.13 5.55
N THR A 119 3.62 -21.89 5.13
CA THR A 119 3.88 -20.73 5.99
C THR A 119 2.98 -19.56 5.52
N PRO A 120 1.70 -19.52 5.95
CA PRO A 120 0.77 -18.49 5.47
C PRO A 120 1.08 -17.11 6.09
N PRO A 121 0.80 -16.00 5.37
CA PRO A 121 0.78 -14.67 5.95
C PRO A 121 -0.13 -14.61 7.19
N GLN A 122 0.34 -13.91 8.21
CA GLN A 122 -0.44 -13.62 9.43
C GLN A 122 -1.00 -12.20 9.46
N SER A 123 -0.52 -11.32 8.57
CA SER A 123 -0.92 -9.91 8.48
C SER A 123 -1.07 -9.45 7.03
N VAL A 124 -1.86 -8.41 6.81
CA VAL A 124 -2.03 -7.72 5.52
C VAL A 124 -1.47 -6.30 5.65
N VAL A 125 -0.71 -5.84 4.65
CA VAL A 125 -0.26 -4.44 4.58
C VAL A 125 -1.38 -3.58 4.00
N LEU A 126 -1.70 -2.46 4.64
CA LEU A 126 -2.76 -1.55 4.16
C LEU A 126 -2.17 -0.36 3.43
N VAL A 127 -2.74 -0.01 2.28
CA VAL A 127 -2.51 1.27 1.58
C VAL A 127 -3.83 2.02 1.50
N GLY A 128 -3.97 3.11 2.25
CA GLY A 128 -5.22 3.89 2.30
C GLY A 128 -5.10 5.24 1.62
N HIS A 129 -6.00 5.55 0.70
CA HIS A 129 -6.15 6.88 0.12
C HIS A 129 -7.24 7.68 0.86
N SER A 130 -6.99 8.95 1.15
CA SER A 130 -8.02 9.86 1.71
C SER A 130 -8.72 9.23 2.93
N MET A 131 -10.05 9.19 2.97
CA MET A 131 -10.84 8.53 4.03
C MET A 131 -10.51 7.03 4.21
N GLY A 132 -10.08 6.32 3.17
CA GLY A 132 -9.66 4.91 3.27
C GLY A 132 -8.49 4.69 4.23
N GLY A 133 -7.57 5.65 4.35
CA GLY A 133 -6.51 5.61 5.37
C GLY A 133 -6.97 5.95 6.79
N VAL A 134 -8.07 6.69 6.93
CA VAL A 134 -8.72 6.94 8.23
C VAL A 134 -9.46 5.67 8.67
N VAL A 135 -10.19 5.01 7.76
CA VAL A 135 -10.83 3.70 7.96
C VAL A 135 -9.79 2.62 8.31
N ALA A 136 -8.61 2.63 7.67
CA ALA A 136 -7.49 1.74 8.02
C ALA A 136 -7.07 1.87 9.50
N ARG A 137 -7.01 3.11 10.02
CA ARG A 137 -6.72 3.38 11.43
C ARG A 137 -7.91 3.08 12.34
N ALA A 138 -9.13 3.19 11.85
CA ALA A 138 -10.34 2.86 12.58
C ALA A 138 -10.52 1.37 12.88
N LEU A 139 -9.89 0.46 12.13
CA LEU A 139 -9.85 -0.97 12.48
C LEU A 139 -9.47 -1.23 13.95
N PHE A 140 -8.56 -0.41 14.48
CA PHE A 140 -8.05 -0.53 15.83
C PHE A 140 -9.04 -0.06 16.89
N THR A 141 -10.11 0.67 16.55
CA THR A 141 -11.19 1.01 17.48
C THR A 141 -12.13 -0.17 17.72
N LEU A 142 -12.27 -1.08 16.73
CA LEU A 142 -13.18 -2.22 16.81
C LEU A 142 -12.94 -3.09 18.06
N PRO A 143 -14.00 -3.57 18.72
CA PRO A 143 -13.89 -4.44 19.88
C PRO A 143 -13.23 -5.77 19.50
N ARG A 144 -12.26 -6.22 20.30
CA ARG A 144 -11.52 -7.48 20.12
C ARG A 144 -10.79 -7.61 18.77
N PHE A 145 -10.47 -6.51 18.08
CA PHE A 145 -9.62 -6.56 16.89
C PHE A 145 -8.20 -7.03 17.25
N ASN A 146 -7.71 -8.04 16.53
CA ASN A 146 -6.34 -8.53 16.67
C ASN A 146 -5.40 -7.60 15.90
N THR A 147 -4.61 -6.81 16.61
CA THR A 147 -3.67 -5.84 16.05
C THR A 147 -2.60 -6.47 15.15
N ASN A 148 -2.29 -7.75 15.34
CA ASN A 148 -1.27 -8.45 14.55
C ASN A 148 -1.73 -8.71 13.10
N LEU A 149 -3.03 -8.58 12.79
CA LEU A 149 -3.56 -8.71 11.43
C LEU A 149 -3.11 -7.58 10.49
N VAL A 150 -2.64 -6.44 11.02
CA VAL A 150 -2.18 -5.29 10.24
C VAL A 150 -0.93 -4.73 10.91
N SER A 151 0.23 -4.96 10.29
CA SER A 151 1.54 -4.59 10.88
C SER A 151 2.22 -3.40 10.19
N LEU A 152 1.71 -2.95 9.05
CA LEU A 152 2.14 -1.75 8.31
C LEU A 152 0.93 -1.10 7.63
N ILE A 153 0.83 0.22 7.77
CA ILE A 153 -0.16 1.06 7.09
C ILE A 153 0.59 2.19 6.39
N ILE A 154 0.38 2.34 5.09
CA ILE A 154 0.79 3.53 4.33
C ILE A 154 -0.47 4.30 3.95
N THR A 155 -0.50 5.61 4.18
CA THR A 155 -1.66 6.44 3.84
C THR A 155 -1.28 7.62 2.96
N GLN A 156 -2.06 7.85 1.91
CA GLN A 156 -1.84 8.88 0.90
C GLN A 156 -2.99 9.90 0.98
N ALA A 157 -2.65 11.16 1.24
CA ALA A 157 -3.60 12.28 1.38
C ALA A 157 -4.74 12.02 2.40
N SER A 158 -4.50 11.20 3.42
CA SER A 158 -5.51 10.89 4.43
C SER A 158 -5.61 11.99 5.48
N PRO A 159 -6.79 12.63 5.66
CA PRO A 159 -7.00 13.61 6.72
C PRO A 159 -7.08 12.87 8.06
N HIS A 160 -5.96 12.78 8.77
CA HIS A 160 -5.79 12.02 10.02
C HIS A 160 -6.06 12.83 11.29
N LEU A 161 -5.90 14.15 11.21
CA LEU A 161 -6.04 15.05 12.34
C LEU A 161 -7.52 15.41 12.59
N ALA A 162 -8.23 15.83 11.54
CA ALA A 162 -9.62 16.26 11.56
C ALA A 162 -10.24 16.02 10.16
N PRO A 163 -11.57 15.91 10.03
CA PRO A 163 -12.22 15.85 8.72
C PRO A 163 -12.00 17.15 7.93
N VAL A 164 -12.08 17.07 6.60
CA VAL A 164 -11.95 18.23 5.70
C VAL A 164 -13.09 19.22 5.93
N LEU A 165 -14.32 18.71 6.06
CA LEU A 165 -15.52 19.45 6.40
C LEU A 165 -16.21 18.77 7.58
N ALA A 166 -16.52 19.53 8.62
CA ALA A 166 -17.20 19.04 9.82
C ALA A 166 -18.73 19.15 9.67
N LEU A 167 -19.30 18.39 8.75
CA LEU A 167 -20.73 18.49 8.37
C LEU A 167 -21.68 17.62 9.20
N ASP A 168 -21.16 16.68 9.98
CA ASP A 168 -21.92 15.61 10.63
C ASP A 168 -21.31 15.23 12.00
N PRO A 169 -22.09 15.18 13.10
CA PRO A 169 -21.61 14.68 14.38
C PRO A 169 -21.05 13.25 14.31
N TYR A 170 -21.62 12.33 13.52
CA TYR A 170 -21.09 10.96 13.41
C TYR A 170 -19.66 10.95 12.84
N LEU A 171 -19.34 11.89 11.94
CA LEU A 171 -17.99 12.06 11.40
C LEU A 171 -17.03 12.56 12.49
N LEU A 172 -17.44 13.55 13.28
CA LEU A 172 -16.63 14.08 14.40
C LEU A 172 -16.38 13.02 15.48
N ASP A 173 -17.40 12.26 15.86
CA ASP A 173 -17.29 11.17 16.83
C ASP A 173 -16.38 10.04 16.32
N PHE A 174 -16.48 9.68 15.04
CA PHE A 174 -15.58 8.70 14.43
C PHE A 174 -14.12 9.15 14.50
N TYR A 175 -13.84 10.41 14.15
CA TYR A 175 -12.49 11.00 14.28
C TYR A 175 -12.00 11.04 15.73
N SER A 176 -12.87 11.41 16.67
CA SER A 176 -12.57 11.42 18.10
C SER A 176 -12.21 10.02 18.61
N ALA A 177 -13.03 9.01 18.29
CA ALA A 177 -12.79 7.62 18.67
C ALA A 177 -11.47 7.06 18.08
N VAL A 178 -11.15 7.37 16.81
CA VAL A 178 -9.87 7.01 16.20
C VAL A 178 -8.71 7.69 16.94
N ARG A 179 -8.77 9.02 17.13
CA ARG A 179 -7.73 9.78 17.84
C ARG A 179 -7.50 9.22 19.24
N GLN A 180 -8.55 9.10 20.06
CA GLN A 180 -8.47 8.59 21.43
C GLN A 180 -7.86 7.20 21.46
N LYS A 181 -8.26 6.29 20.56
CA LYS A 181 -7.71 4.93 20.53
C LYS A 181 -6.21 4.92 20.21
N TRP A 182 -5.75 5.73 19.26
CA TRP A 182 -4.34 5.77 18.87
C TRP A 182 -3.44 6.47 19.91
N VAL A 183 -3.94 7.51 20.57
CA VAL A 183 -3.22 8.20 21.66
C VAL A 183 -3.18 7.34 22.92
N ASN A 184 -4.34 6.91 23.43
CA ASN A 184 -4.44 6.24 24.74
C ASN A 184 -3.81 4.83 24.72
N ASN A 185 -3.84 4.16 23.56
CA ASN A 185 -3.27 2.82 23.40
C ASN A 185 -1.91 2.81 22.69
N ALA A 186 -1.21 3.94 22.56
CA ALA A 186 0.06 4.04 21.82
C ALA A 186 1.07 2.93 22.19
N LYS A 187 1.24 2.63 23.49
CA LYS A 187 2.10 1.52 23.96
C LYS A 187 1.72 0.15 23.39
N LYS A 188 0.41 -0.13 23.23
CA LYS A 188 -0.12 -1.38 22.66
C LYS A 188 -0.05 -1.38 21.11
N LEU A 189 0.00 -0.21 20.49
CA LEU A 189 0.09 -0.02 19.03
C LEU A 189 1.52 0.25 18.53
N ARG A 190 2.52 0.07 19.40
CA ARG A 190 3.94 0.27 19.06
C ARG A 190 4.40 -0.63 17.92
N ASN A 191 3.88 -1.85 17.80
CA ASN A 191 4.25 -2.82 16.76
C ASN A 191 3.63 -2.52 15.38
N VAL A 192 2.73 -1.54 15.28
CA VAL A 192 2.09 -1.13 14.02
C VAL A 192 2.84 0.07 13.47
N THR A 193 3.50 -0.12 12.33
CA THR A 193 4.17 0.98 11.62
C THR A 193 3.14 1.75 10.78
N VAL A 194 3.14 3.09 10.87
CA VAL A 194 2.24 3.95 10.07
C VAL A 194 3.05 5.04 9.39
N LEU A 195 2.93 5.12 8.08
CA LEU A 195 3.49 6.17 7.24
C LEU A 195 2.36 6.98 6.61
N SER A 196 2.33 8.30 6.86
CA SER A 196 1.43 9.25 6.21
C SER A 196 2.19 10.14 5.22
N VAL A 197 1.68 10.24 3.99
CA VAL A 197 2.20 11.10 2.93
C VAL A 197 1.07 11.99 2.41
N GLY A 198 1.13 13.30 2.68
CA GLY A 198 0.22 14.30 2.11
C GLY A 198 0.64 14.76 0.70
N GLY A 199 -0.31 15.22 -0.13
CA GLY A 199 -0.03 15.63 -1.51
C GLY A 199 0.79 16.93 -1.66
N GLY A 200 0.92 17.72 -0.59
CA GLY A 200 1.59 19.01 -0.62
C GLY A 200 0.65 20.14 -1.04
N TYR A 201 1.21 21.21 -1.62
CA TYR A 201 0.49 22.45 -1.97
C TYR A 201 -0.69 22.27 -2.96
N ARG A 202 -0.59 21.31 -3.89
CA ARG A 202 -1.63 21.04 -4.91
C ARG A 202 -2.80 20.19 -4.39
N ASP A 203 -2.71 19.62 -3.20
CA ASP A 203 -3.86 18.96 -2.57
C ASP A 203 -4.78 19.99 -1.91
N TYR A 204 -5.65 20.57 -2.72
CA TYR A 204 -6.65 21.55 -2.28
C TYR A 204 -7.79 20.92 -1.46
N GLN A 205 -7.96 19.59 -1.49
CA GLN A 205 -9.00 18.91 -0.69
C GLN A 205 -8.47 18.58 0.70
N VAL A 206 -7.28 17.98 0.80
CA VAL A 206 -6.65 17.60 2.07
C VAL A 206 -5.32 18.32 2.24
N ARG A 207 -5.38 19.52 2.83
CA ARG A 207 -4.19 20.31 3.19
C ARG A 207 -3.25 19.47 4.05
N SER A 208 -1.94 19.55 3.77
CA SER A 208 -0.89 18.74 4.44
C SER A 208 -0.97 18.70 5.97
N GLY A 209 -1.35 19.79 6.64
CA GLY A 209 -1.51 19.83 8.10
C GLY A 209 -2.54 18.84 8.65
N LEU A 210 -3.57 18.49 7.86
CA LEU A 210 -4.56 17.46 8.22
C LEU A 210 -3.98 16.03 8.12
N THR A 211 -2.93 15.82 7.33
CA THR A 211 -2.33 14.48 7.11
C THR A 211 -1.40 14.03 8.24
N SER A 212 -1.10 14.90 9.19
CA SER A 212 -0.34 14.61 10.40
C SER A 212 -1.03 13.56 11.27
N LEU A 213 -0.29 12.54 11.70
CA LEU A 213 -0.80 11.50 12.60
C LEU A 213 -0.91 12.03 14.05
N PRO A 214 -2.11 12.07 14.67
CA PRO A 214 -2.26 12.39 16.09
C PRO A 214 -1.81 11.19 16.95
N CYS A 215 -0.51 11.14 17.21
CA CYS A 215 0.19 10.15 18.03
C CYS A 215 1.15 10.87 19.00
N PRO A 216 1.63 10.22 20.08
CA PRO A 216 2.67 10.81 20.95
C PRO A 216 3.94 11.15 20.16
N PRO A 217 4.62 12.29 20.45
CA PRO A 217 5.70 12.82 19.62
C PRO A 217 6.98 11.96 19.57
N ALA A 218 7.07 10.93 20.42
CA ALA A 218 8.22 10.02 20.51
C ALA A 218 7.89 8.56 20.09
N ASP A 219 6.80 8.31 19.33
CA ASP A 219 6.55 6.97 18.77
C ASP A 219 7.44 6.74 17.53
N PRO A 220 8.48 5.87 17.62
CA PRO A 220 9.44 5.69 16.54
C PRO A 220 8.84 5.01 15.31
N ASN A 221 7.64 4.42 15.42
CA ASN A 221 6.99 3.66 14.36
C ASN A 221 5.90 4.46 13.64
N LYS A 222 5.83 5.78 13.84
CA LYS A 222 4.87 6.68 13.17
C LYS A 222 5.63 7.78 12.44
N LEU A 223 5.35 7.95 11.15
CA LEU A 223 6.01 8.93 10.29
C LEU A 223 4.96 9.69 9.49
N SER A 224 5.10 11.02 9.39
CA SER A 224 4.25 11.88 8.58
C SER A 224 5.11 12.84 7.78
N LEU A 225 4.86 12.95 6.48
CA LEU A 225 5.54 13.88 5.57
C LEU A 225 4.64 14.23 4.37
N VAL A 226 5.20 14.96 3.41
CA VAL A 226 4.54 15.37 2.16
C VAL A 226 5.28 14.81 0.95
N ALA A 227 4.58 14.58 -0.16
CA ALA A 227 5.13 14.05 -1.40
C ALA A 227 6.33 14.86 -1.94
N THR A 228 6.33 16.18 -1.73
CA THR A 228 7.46 17.07 -2.07
C THR A 228 8.73 16.80 -1.26
N ALA A 229 8.61 16.21 -0.07
CA ALA A 229 9.75 15.81 0.76
C ALA A 229 10.24 14.38 0.48
N VAL A 230 9.48 13.57 -0.27
CA VAL A 230 9.89 12.21 -0.64
C VAL A 230 11.03 12.27 -1.67
N PRO A 231 12.21 11.68 -1.40
CA PRO A 231 13.33 11.68 -2.33
C PRO A 231 12.95 11.07 -3.69
N ARG A 232 13.41 11.71 -4.79
CA ARG A 232 13.07 11.35 -6.18
C ARG A 232 11.58 11.47 -6.54
N THR A 233 10.74 11.97 -5.64
CA THR A 233 9.36 12.40 -5.94
C THR A 233 9.34 13.90 -6.17
N TRP A 234 9.72 14.69 -5.16
CA TRP A 234 9.92 16.16 -5.24
C TRP A 234 8.79 16.95 -5.94
N VAL A 235 7.60 16.38 -6.02
CA VAL A 235 6.44 16.95 -6.72
C VAL A 235 5.26 17.01 -5.76
N SER A 236 4.46 18.05 -5.91
CA SER A 236 3.16 18.12 -5.24
C SER A 236 2.09 17.51 -6.14
N THR A 237 1.25 16.67 -5.56
CA THR A 237 0.12 16.02 -6.23
C THR A 237 -1.18 16.69 -5.82
N ASP A 238 -2.18 16.67 -6.71
CA ASP A 238 -3.55 16.90 -6.28
C ASP A 238 -4.07 15.70 -5.47
N HIS A 239 -5.28 15.86 -4.92
CA HIS A 239 -5.88 14.86 -4.03
C HIS A 239 -6.01 13.47 -4.65
N LEU A 240 -6.30 13.38 -5.94
CA LEU A 240 -6.48 12.10 -6.63
C LEU A 240 -5.15 11.63 -7.24
N SER A 241 -4.35 12.52 -7.83
CA SER A 241 -3.11 12.09 -8.47
C SER A 241 -2.05 11.54 -7.53
N ILE A 242 -2.17 11.72 -6.22
CA ILE A 242 -1.27 11.07 -5.25
C ILE A 242 -1.24 9.54 -5.39
N VAL A 243 -2.34 8.89 -5.76
CA VAL A 243 -2.38 7.41 -5.90
C VAL A 243 -1.78 6.90 -7.22
N TRP A 244 -1.58 7.79 -8.20
CA TRP A 244 -1.01 7.45 -9.51
C TRP A 244 0.23 8.27 -9.92
N CYS A 245 0.73 9.13 -9.04
CA CYS A 245 2.04 9.77 -9.16
C CYS A 245 3.11 8.69 -9.24
N LYS A 246 3.73 8.57 -10.42
CA LYS A 246 4.62 7.46 -10.76
C LYS A 246 5.80 7.38 -9.80
N GLU A 247 6.32 8.52 -9.38
CA GLU A 247 7.48 8.66 -8.51
C GLU A 247 7.18 8.16 -7.09
N LEU A 248 6.04 8.58 -6.52
CA LEU A 248 5.58 8.14 -5.20
C LEU A 248 5.18 6.65 -5.20
N VAL A 249 4.54 6.18 -6.28
CA VAL A 249 4.23 4.75 -6.47
C VAL A 249 5.53 3.94 -6.56
N LEU A 250 6.53 4.40 -7.31
CA LEU A 250 7.84 3.74 -7.38
C LEU A 250 8.56 3.71 -6.03
N ALA A 251 8.52 4.80 -5.25
CA ALA A 251 9.08 4.82 -3.90
C ALA A 251 8.38 3.81 -2.97
N THR A 252 7.05 3.76 -3.04
CA THR A 252 6.22 2.82 -2.24
C THR A 252 6.49 1.36 -2.62
N VAL A 253 6.51 1.04 -3.91
CA VAL A 253 6.76 -0.34 -4.37
C VAL A 253 8.20 -0.77 -4.10
N ARG A 254 9.19 0.10 -4.27
CA ARG A 254 10.59 -0.19 -3.88
C ARG A 254 10.70 -0.49 -2.39
N ALA A 255 10.10 0.34 -1.54
CA ALA A 255 10.05 0.08 -0.11
C ALA A 255 9.38 -1.26 0.21
N PHE A 256 8.29 -1.63 -0.48
CA PHE A 256 7.66 -2.94 -0.29
C PHE A 256 8.61 -4.12 -0.58
N PHE A 257 9.38 -4.08 -1.67
CA PHE A 257 10.34 -5.16 -1.95
C PHE A 257 11.44 -5.27 -0.89
N ASP A 258 11.97 -4.16 -0.40
CA ASP A 258 13.02 -4.16 0.64
C ASP A 258 12.48 -4.58 2.03
N LEU A 259 11.16 -4.43 2.24
CA LEU A 259 10.44 -4.90 3.42
C LEU A 259 10.12 -6.41 3.38
N ILE A 260 10.18 -7.06 2.21
CA ILE A 260 9.99 -8.51 2.11
C ILE A 260 11.19 -9.23 2.74
N ASP A 261 10.88 -10.34 3.40
CA ASP A 261 11.83 -11.38 3.76
C ASP A 261 11.83 -12.46 2.65
N PRO A 262 12.95 -12.67 1.93
CA PRO A 262 13.03 -13.64 0.84
C PRO A 262 12.72 -15.08 1.25
N GLN A 263 12.97 -15.46 2.52
CA GLN A 263 12.75 -16.83 3.01
C GLN A 263 11.27 -17.12 3.23
N THR A 264 10.57 -16.21 3.91
CA THR A 264 9.13 -16.37 4.19
C THR A 264 8.24 -15.88 3.05
N ARG A 265 8.79 -15.07 2.13
CA ARG A 265 8.07 -14.33 1.07
C ARG A 265 6.99 -13.38 1.63
N GLN A 266 7.12 -12.98 2.89
CA GLN A 266 6.18 -12.09 3.57
C GLN A 266 6.86 -10.80 4.02
N PHE A 267 6.06 -9.78 4.33
CA PHE A 267 6.56 -8.54 4.92
C PHE A 267 7.18 -8.82 6.29
N THR A 268 8.36 -8.24 6.53
CA THR A 268 9.07 -8.36 7.80
C THR A 268 8.18 -7.96 8.98
N VAL A 269 8.27 -8.70 10.09
CA VAL A 269 7.58 -8.35 11.33
C VAL A 269 8.34 -7.31 12.15
N ASN A 270 9.66 -7.16 11.94
CA ASN A 270 10.53 -6.29 12.73
C ASN A 270 10.22 -4.79 12.49
N PRO A 271 9.75 -4.03 13.51
CA PRO A 271 9.45 -2.61 13.37
C PRO A 271 10.67 -1.75 13.03
N GLU A 272 11.86 -2.11 13.51
CA GLU A 272 13.10 -1.37 13.25
C GLU A 272 13.52 -1.53 11.79
N LYS A 273 13.47 -2.75 11.22
CA LYS A 273 13.67 -2.95 9.77
C LYS A 273 12.63 -2.17 8.97
N LYS A 274 11.36 -2.15 9.40
CA LYS A 274 10.32 -1.34 8.74
C LYS A 274 10.72 0.14 8.70
N MET A 275 11.05 0.71 9.85
CA MET A 275 11.41 2.12 9.93
C MET A 275 12.71 2.43 9.20
N ALA A 276 13.72 1.56 9.20
CA ALA A 276 14.94 1.75 8.42
C ALA A 276 14.65 1.85 6.90
N VAL A 277 13.86 0.92 6.36
CA VAL A 277 13.48 0.92 4.93
C VAL A 277 12.59 2.12 4.58
N LEU A 278 11.63 2.47 5.44
CA LEU A 278 10.79 3.65 5.20
C LEU A 278 11.60 4.95 5.28
N ASN A 279 12.55 5.07 6.22
CA ASN A 279 13.49 6.19 6.26
C ASN A 279 14.31 6.27 4.96
N HIS A 280 14.80 5.13 4.44
CA HIS A 280 15.57 5.09 3.19
C HIS A 280 14.76 5.59 1.97
N HIS A 281 13.52 5.13 1.79
CA HIS A 281 12.74 5.49 0.59
C HIS A 281 12.01 6.83 0.71
N PHE A 282 11.65 7.28 1.92
CA PHE A 282 10.77 8.44 2.13
C PHE A 282 11.44 9.65 2.80
N ILE A 283 12.63 9.53 3.41
CA ILE A 283 13.33 10.67 4.03
C ILE A 283 14.75 10.85 3.49
N ARG A 284 15.54 9.77 3.48
CA ARG A 284 16.96 9.78 3.16
C ARG A 284 17.24 8.73 2.10
N HIS A 285 17.20 9.11 0.83
CA HIS A 285 17.73 8.24 -0.22
C HIS A 285 19.19 8.60 -0.47
N PRO A 286 20.16 7.97 0.21
CA PRO A 286 21.58 8.22 -0.05
C PRO A 286 21.88 7.89 -1.50
N VAL A 287 22.59 8.80 -2.17
CA VAL A 287 23.10 8.57 -3.52
C VAL A 287 24.08 7.40 -3.45
N ARG A 288 23.67 6.26 -4.02
CA ARG A 288 24.45 5.06 -4.38
C ARG A 288 25.56 4.66 -3.38
N MET A 289 25.29 3.63 -2.57
CA MET A 289 26.37 2.91 -1.89
C MET A 289 27.32 2.32 -2.96
N LEU A 290 28.63 2.61 -2.88
CA LEU A 290 29.61 1.93 -3.73
C LEU A 290 29.59 0.43 -3.41
N GLY A 291 29.08 -0.38 -4.35
CA GLY A 291 28.89 -1.82 -4.18
C GLY A 291 27.85 -2.43 -5.12
N GLU A 292 26.87 -1.66 -5.61
CA GLU A 292 25.93 -2.14 -6.64
C GLU A 292 26.61 -2.19 -8.02
N THR A 293 27.07 -3.37 -8.42
CA THR A 293 27.54 -3.68 -9.78
C THR A 293 26.47 -3.36 -10.82
N GLN A 294 26.90 -2.81 -11.96
CA GLN A 294 26.01 -2.47 -13.07
C GLN A 294 25.78 -3.68 -13.98
N ASP A 295 24.59 -4.29 -13.90
CA ASP A 295 24.05 -5.04 -15.04
C ASP A 295 23.51 -4.04 -16.08
N THR A 296 24.42 -3.50 -16.89
CA THR A 296 24.11 -2.67 -18.05
C THR A 296 24.57 -3.32 -19.33
N SER A 297 23.71 -4.14 -19.92
CA SER A 297 23.79 -4.57 -21.33
C SER A 297 22.41 -4.60 -21.99
N ILE A 298 21.85 -3.41 -22.24
CA ILE A 298 20.75 -3.25 -23.21
C ILE A 298 21.38 -2.75 -24.51
N SER A 299 21.69 -3.67 -25.42
CA SER A 299 22.12 -3.36 -26.78
C SER A 299 20.92 -2.98 -27.65
N ILE A 300 20.82 -1.69 -28.00
CA ILE A 300 19.86 -1.23 -29.01
C ILE A 300 20.54 -1.37 -30.38
N SER A 301 20.12 -2.37 -31.16
CA SER A 301 20.57 -2.55 -32.54
C SER A 301 19.85 -1.59 -33.48
N GLY A 302 20.58 -0.61 -34.01
CA GLY A 302 20.15 0.24 -35.13
C GLY A 302 21.22 0.26 -36.22
N GLU A 303 20.85 -0.15 -37.44
CA GLU A 303 21.79 -0.26 -38.56
C GLU A 303 22.14 1.10 -39.18
N ARG A 304 23.45 1.33 -39.44
CA ARG A 304 23.98 1.48 -40.82
C ARG A 304 25.50 1.76 -40.85
N GLY A 305 26.19 1.09 -41.78
CA GLY A 305 27.39 1.63 -42.43
C GLY A 305 28.77 1.13 -41.94
N THR A 306 29.34 0.17 -42.69
CA THR A 306 30.72 0.20 -43.26
C THR A 306 31.79 1.06 -42.52
N LEU A 307 32.96 0.58 -42.08
CA LEU A 307 33.84 -0.58 -42.39
C LEU A 307 34.84 -0.73 -41.18
N SER A 308 35.68 -1.75 -40.94
CA SER A 308 36.03 -3.03 -41.60
C SER A 308 36.69 -4.03 -40.60
N LYS A 309 37.43 -5.03 -41.13
CA LYS A 309 38.56 -5.84 -40.58
C LYS A 309 39.13 -5.40 -39.20
N GLN A 310 39.41 -6.25 -38.21
CA GLN A 310 40.25 -7.46 -38.33
C GLN A 310 40.16 -8.41 -37.09
N THR A 311 40.50 -9.68 -37.36
CA THR A 311 40.67 -10.92 -36.57
C THR A 311 41.19 -10.95 -35.12
N HIS A 312 40.72 -12.02 -34.42
CA HIS A 312 41.32 -12.85 -33.35
C HIS A 312 40.74 -12.69 -31.92
N CYS A 313 40.70 -13.70 -31.04
CA CYS A 313 40.71 -15.19 -31.07
C CYS A 313 40.87 -15.65 -29.60
N ALA A 314 40.17 -16.72 -29.17
CA ALA A 314 40.46 -17.49 -27.94
C ALA A 314 40.39 -16.73 -26.58
N SER A 315 40.20 -17.35 -25.41
CA SER A 315 39.75 -18.72 -25.08
C SER A 315 39.17 -18.77 -23.66
N ARG A 316 38.38 -19.81 -23.39
CA ARG A 316 37.94 -20.26 -22.05
C ARG A 316 39.07 -20.27 -21.01
N LEU A 317 38.71 -20.13 -19.72
CA LEU A 317 39.22 -21.02 -18.67
C LEU A 317 38.29 -21.00 -17.42
N ARG A 318 37.67 -22.17 -17.19
CA ARG A 318 37.08 -22.74 -15.95
C ARG A 318 36.25 -21.83 -15.04
#